data_AF-A0A3B9WNF1-F1
#
_entry.id   AF-A0A3B9WNF1-F1
#
_cell.length_a   1.000
_cell.length_b   1.000
_cell.length_c   1.000
_cell.angle_alpha   90.00
_cell.angle_beta   90.00
_cell.angle_gamma   90.00
#
_symmetry.space_group_name_H-M   'P 1'
#
loop_
_entity.id
_entity.type
_entity.pdbx_description
1 polymer ?
#
loop_
_entity_poly.entity_id
_entity_poly.type
_entity_poly.pdbx_seq_one_letter_code
_entity_poly.pdbx_strand_id
1 'polypeptide(L)'
;MGIATALVVIGGSHQNDTGIGPQVIAELWEGDRANWSVRSIGSKDIEFRIDPNSPDDIFDELVNVLRKVCGIAPNEPLETSIAVTIFDGSSLGGRAHRFAELATCDVTLFTTAYSRTFSAWKEEWVVEGSLKI
;
A
#
# COMPACT_ATOMS: atom_id res chain seq x y z
N MET A 1 -11.96 -9.71 12.54
CA MET A 1 -10.89 -8.74 12.91
C MET A 1 -9.95 -8.64 11.73
N GLY A 2 -9.79 -7.46 11.11
CA GLY A 2 -8.95 -7.30 9.92
C GLY A 2 -7.48 -7.14 10.29
N ILE A 3 -6.59 -7.53 9.39
CA ILE A 3 -5.14 -7.29 9.47
C ILE A 3 -4.72 -6.43 8.28
N ALA A 4 -3.73 -5.56 8.46
CA ALA A 4 -3.12 -4.83 7.36
C ALA A 4 -2.28 -5.81 6.52
N THR A 5 -2.59 -5.92 5.23
CA THR A 5 -1.98 -6.85 4.28
C THR A 5 -1.25 -6.16 3.15
N ALA A 6 -1.42 -4.84 2.99
CA ALA A 6 -0.52 -4.01 2.20
C ALA A 6 -0.38 -2.61 2.81
N LEU A 7 0.78 -1.99 2.57
CA LEU A 7 1.09 -0.61 2.94
C LEU A 7 1.53 0.14 1.70
N VAL A 8 0.89 1.28 1.43
CA VAL A 8 1.26 2.20 0.35
C VAL A 8 1.56 3.55 0.96
N VAL A 9 2.82 3.98 0.86
CA VAL A 9 3.25 5.33 1.21
C VAL A 9 3.17 6.19 -0.05
N ILE A 10 2.47 7.31 0.06
CA ILE A 10 2.18 8.22 -1.05
C ILE A 10 2.84 9.56 -0.76
N GLY A 11 3.52 10.14 -1.74
CA GLY A 11 4.21 11.40 -1.60
C GLY A 11 4.80 11.93 -2.91
N GLY A 12 5.62 12.96 -2.78
CA GLY A 12 6.40 13.49 -3.91
C GLY A 12 7.80 12.90 -3.94
N SER A 13 8.34 12.69 -5.14
CA SER A 13 9.77 12.48 -5.35
C SER A 13 10.54 13.76 -5.06
N HIS A 14 11.67 13.66 -4.34
CA HIS A 14 12.64 14.74 -4.28
C HIS A 14 13.58 14.62 -5.50
N GLN A 15 13.73 15.68 -6.30
CA GLN A 15 14.42 15.62 -7.60
C GLN A 15 15.88 15.12 -7.55
N ASN A 16 16.50 15.09 -6.36
CA ASN A 16 17.89 14.70 -6.18
C ASN A 16 18.10 13.42 -5.37
N ASP A 17 17.01 12.78 -4.89
CA ASP A 17 17.09 11.57 -4.06
C ASP A 17 16.17 10.50 -4.61
N THR A 18 16.56 9.23 -4.53
CA THR A 18 15.66 8.09 -4.82
C THR A 18 14.62 7.86 -3.72
N GLY A 19 14.39 8.86 -2.87
CA GLY A 19 13.51 8.82 -1.71
C GLY A 19 12.16 9.47 -1.99
N ILE A 20 11.15 9.02 -1.26
CA ILE A 20 9.82 9.60 -1.28
C ILE A 20 9.69 10.51 -0.07
N GLY A 21 9.25 11.76 -0.27
CA GLY A 21 8.81 12.64 0.80
C GLY A 21 7.39 12.25 1.22
N PRO A 22 7.20 11.46 2.29
CA PRO A 22 5.96 10.76 2.52
C PRO A 22 4.92 11.71 3.15
N GLN A 23 3.71 11.72 2.60
CA GLN A 23 2.63 12.62 3.03
C GLN A 23 1.40 11.85 3.50
N VAL A 24 1.11 10.71 2.88
CA VAL A 24 -0.09 9.91 3.16
C VAL A 24 0.29 8.43 3.20
N ILE A 25 -0.41 7.69 4.05
CA ILE A 25 -0.33 6.23 4.13
C ILE A 25 -1.72 5.68 3.77
N ALA A 26 -1.75 4.73 2.84
CA ALA A 26 -2.90 3.87 2.59
C ALA A 26 -2.57 2.43 3.03
N GLU A 27 -3.40 1.89 3.91
CA GLU A 27 -3.28 0.53 4.43
C GLU A 27 -4.43 -0.30 3.86
N LEU A 28 -4.13 -1.41 3.18
CA LEU A 28 -5.13 -2.40 2.81
C LEU A 28 -5.37 -3.30 4.01
N TRP A 29 -6.58 -3.30 4.54
CA TRP A 29 -7.01 -4.18 5.62
C TRP A 29 -7.86 -5.31 5.06
N GLU A 30 -7.43 -6.56 5.26
CA GLU A 30 -8.15 -7.75 4.82
C GLU A 30 -8.55 -8.63 6.02
N GLY A 31 -9.63 -9.40 5.86
CA GLY A 31 -10.30 -10.14 6.91
C GLY A 31 -11.69 -10.55 6.44
N ASP A 32 -12.74 -10.23 7.20
CA ASP A 32 -14.12 -10.50 6.79
C ASP A 32 -14.54 -9.68 5.55
N ARG A 33 -14.03 -8.45 5.43
CA ARG A 33 -14.20 -7.56 4.26
C ARG A 33 -12.97 -6.68 4.08
N ALA A 34 -12.51 -6.56 2.83
CA ALA A 34 -11.38 -5.71 2.48
C ALA A 34 -11.75 -4.22 2.55
N ASN A 35 -10.81 -3.37 2.97
CA ASN A 35 -10.93 -1.91 2.87
C ASN A 35 -9.55 -1.24 2.76
N TRP A 36 -9.49 -0.10 2.08
CA TRP A 36 -8.36 0.82 2.12
C TRP A 36 -8.62 1.87 3.21
N SER A 37 -7.75 1.91 4.22
CA SER A 37 -7.74 2.96 5.25
C SER A 37 -6.63 3.95 4.93
N VAL A 38 -6.99 5.23 4.79
CA VAL A 38 -6.07 6.27 4.31
C VAL A 38 -5.93 7.35 5.38
N ARG A 39 -4.69 7.76 5.67
CA ARG A 39 -4.39 8.80 6.66
C ARG A 39 -3.17 9.65 6.29
N SER A 40 -3.20 10.94 6.59
CA SER A 40 -2.04 11.82 6.47
C SER A 40 -0.96 11.53 7.52
N ILE A 41 0.28 11.80 7.15
CA ILE A 41 1.45 11.78 8.03
C ILE A 41 1.67 13.22 8.52
N GLY A 42 1.52 13.45 9.82
CA GLY A 42 1.87 14.74 10.45
C GLY A 42 0.78 15.82 10.42
N SER A 43 -0.27 15.68 9.63
CA SER A 43 -1.49 16.51 9.74
C SER A 43 -2.75 15.64 9.92
N LYS A 44 -3.90 16.25 10.24
CA LYS A 44 -5.20 15.57 10.36
C LYS A 44 -6.10 15.76 9.13
N ASP A 45 -5.56 16.27 8.03
CA ASP A 45 -6.40 16.81 6.95
C ASP A 45 -6.94 15.72 6.02
N ILE A 46 -6.29 14.55 5.98
CA ILE A 46 -6.69 13.44 5.12
C ILE A 46 -6.91 12.22 6.00
N GLU A 47 -8.17 11.84 6.18
CA GLU A 47 -8.55 10.57 6.79
C GLU A 47 -9.84 10.05 6.14
N PHE A 48 -9.78 8.88 5.51
CA PHE A 48 -10.98 8.25 4.95
C PHE A 48 -10.79 6.75 4.72
N ARG A 49 -11.90 6.06 4.43
CA ARG A 49 -11.90 4.65 4.05
C ARG A 49 -12.62 4.44 2.73
N ILE A 50 -12.19 3.43 2.00
CA ILE A 50 -12.83 2.95 0.77
C ILE A 50 -12.96 1.44 0.87
N ASP A 51 -14.15 0.91 0.60
CA ASP A 51 -14.44 -0.52 0.69
C ASP A 51 -14.57 -1.07 -0.74
N PRO A 52 -13.61 -1.85 -1.26
CA PRO A 52 -13.76 -2.56 -2.51
C PRO A 52 -15.01 -3.45 -2.51
N ASN A 53 -15.70 -3.54 -3.65
CA ASN A 53 -16.87 -4.41 -3.79
C ASN A 53 -16.47 -5.88 -3.93
N SER A 54 -15.31 -6.14 -4.51
CA SER A 54 -14.73 -7.46 -4.70
C SER A 54 -13.20 -7.43 -4.60
N PRO A 55 -12.53 -8.59 -4.45
CA PRO A 55 -11.08 -8.68 -4.53
C PRO A 55 -10.51 -8.16 -5.86
N ASP A 56 -11.27 -8.23 -6.95
CA ASP A 56 -10.87 -7.74 -8.27
C ASP A 56 -10.69 -6.22 -8.30
N ASP A 57 -11.51 -5.50 -7.51
CA ASP A 57 -11.55 -4.04 -7.48
C ASP A 57 -10.46 -3.42 -6.59
N ILE A 58 -9.72 -4.22 -5.79
CA ILE A 58 -8.76 -3.71 -4.79
C ILE A 58 -7.74 -2.76 -5.41
N PHE A 59 -7.21 -3.12 -6.58
CA PHE A 59 -6.21 -2.30 -7.27
C PHE A 59 -6.83 -1.03 -7.87
N ASP A 60 -8.02 -1.15 -8.47
CA ASP A 60 -8.70 0.01 -9.06
C ASP A 60 -9.12 1.02 -7.98
N GLU A 61 -9.54 0.54 -6.81
CA GLU A 61 -9.78 1.41 -5.66
C GLU A 61 -8.50 2.04 -5.10
N LEU A 62 -7.35 1.36 -5.16
CA LEU A 62 -6.08 2.00 -4.84
C LEU A 62 -5.79 3.16 -5.80
N VAL A 63 -6.04 3.00 -7.10
CA VAL A 63 -5.89 4.10 -8.07
C VAL A 63 -6.82 5.27 -7.73
N ASN A 64 -8.06 4.99 -7.32
CA ASN A 64 -8.98 6.02 -6.84
C ASN A 64 -8.46 6.73 -5.58
N VAL A 65 -7.85 5.99 -4.64
CA VAL A 65 -7.17 6.57 -3.47
C VAL A 65 -6.07 7.53 -3.90
N LEU A 66 -5.17 7.09 -4.79
CA LEU A 66 -4.06 7.91 -5.27
C LEU A 66 -4.56 9.22 -5.90
N ARG A 67 -5.54 9.12 -6.81
CA ARG A 67 -6.14 10.30 -7.45
C ARG A 67 -6.77 11.26 -6.45
N LYS A 68 -7.54 10.72 -5.49
CA LYS A 68 -8.21 11.51 -4.46
C LYS A 68 -7.21 12.23 -3.54
N VAL A 69 -6.15 11.53 -3.13
CA VAL A 69 -5.09 12.09 -2.27
C VAL A 69 -4.32 13.19 -3.00
N CYS A 70 -4.00 12.98 -4.27
CA CYS A 70 -3.24 13.95 -5.07
C CYS A 70 -4.11 15.06 -5.68
N GLY A 71 -5.44 14.99 -5.55
CA GLY A 71 -6.35 15.96 -6.16
C GLY A 71 -6.39 15.91 -7.70
N ILE A 72 -6.08 14.76 -8.29
CA ILE A 72 -5.93 14.55 -9.73
C ILE A 72 -7.26 14.05 -10.31
N ALA A 73 -7.73 14.65 -11.42
CA ALA A 73 -8.96 14.22 -12.07
C ALA A 73 -8.83 12.83 -12.72
N PRO A 74 -9.92 12.06 -12.94
CA PRO A 74 -9.86 10.69 -13.48
C PRO A 74 -9.10 10.53 -14.82
N ASN A 75 -9.12 11.57 -15.66
CA ASN A 75 -8.51 11.56 -16.99
C ASN A 75 -7.12 12.22 -17.03
N GLU A 76 -6.62 12.71 -15.89
CA GLU A 76 -5.31 13.35 -15.81
C GLU A 76 -4.20 12.33 -15.50
N PRO A 77 -2.97 12.57 -15.96
CA PRO A 77 -1.80 11.79 -15.56
C PRO A 77 -1.64 11.73 -14.05
N LEU A 78 -1.37 10.53 -13.52
CA LEU A 78 -1.10 10.34 -12.10
C LEU A 78 0.40 10.61 -11.85
N GLU A 79 0.75 11.87 -11.63
CA GLU A 79 2.13 12.32 -11.37
C GLU A 79 2.40 12.36 -9.86
N THR A 80 2.75 11.20 -9.29
CA THR A 80 3.07 11.04 -7.86
C THR A 80 4.10 9.94 -7.68
N SER A 81 4.54 9.72 -6.45
CA SER A 81 5.52 8.71 -6.11
C SER A 81 5.00 7.84 -4.98
N ILE A 82 5.09 6.52 -5.15
CA ILE A 82 4.58 5.55 -4.19
C ILE A 82 5.62 4.50 -3.81
N ALA A 83 5.63 4.16 -2.53
CA ALA A 83 6.36 3.04 -1.97
C ALA A 83 5.35 2.01 -1.46
N VAL A 84 5.44 0.78 -1.97
CA VAL A 84 4.44 -0.26 -1.72
C VAL A 84 5.10 -1.47 -1.11
N THR A 85 4.57 -1.95 0.02
CA THR A 85 4.86 -3.26 0.58
C THR A 85 3.59 -4.08 0.53
N ILE A 86 3.65 -5.25 -0.09
CA ILE A 86 2.56 -6.23 -0.13
C ILE A 86 2.98 -7.40 0.76
N PHE A 87 2.22 -7.68 1.81
CA PHE A 87 2.50 -8.80 2.70
C PHE A 87 1.97 -10.11 2.10
N ASP A 88 2.60 -11.21 2.51
CA ASP A 88 2.22 -12.54 2.04
C ASP A 88 0.76 -12.86 2.37
N GLY A 89 0.05 -13.42 1.40
CA GLY A 89 -1.38 -13.72 1.50
C GLY A 89 -2.32 -12.55 1.17
N SER A 90 -1.81 -11.34 0.86
CA SER A 90 -2.67 -10.25 0.42
C SER A 90 -3.32 -10.53 -0.94
N SER A 91 -4.60 -10.20 -1.10
CA SER A 91 -5.29 -10.26 -2.39
C SER A 91 -4.69 -9.28 -3.42
N LEU A 92 -3.97 -8.24 -2.98
CA LEU A 92 -3.25 -7.33 -3.87
C LEU A 92 -2.06 -8.02 -4.56
N GLY A 93 -1.48 -9.06 -3.95
CA GLY A 93 -0.31 -9.78 -4.48
C GLY A 93 -0.54 -10.35 -5.88
N GLY A 94 -1.72 -10.92 -6.14
CA GLY A 94 -2.11 -11.43 -7.46
C GLY A 94 -2.22 -10.35 -8.55
N ARG A 95 -2.24 -9.07 -8.15
CA ARG A 95 -2.39 -7.89 -9.00
C ARG A 95 -1.14 -7.00 -9.01
N ALA A 96 -0.05 -7.42 -8.38
CA ALA A 96 1.16 -6.61 -8.29
C ALA A 96 1.74 -6.19 -9.65
N HIS A 97 1.53 -6.99 -10.71
CA HIS A 97 1.94 -6.64 -12.07
C HIS A 97 1.24 -5.38 -12.61
N ARG A 98 0.03 -5.06 -12.12
CA ARG A 98 -0.74 -3.89 -12.54
C ARG A 98 -0.10 -2.57 -12.12
N PHE A 99 0.83 -2.57 -11.16
CA PHE A 99 1.60 -1.37 -10.84
C PHE A 99 2.42 -0.85 -12.05
N ALA A 100 2.77 -1.72 -13.01
CA ALA A 100 3.39 -1.30 -14.27
C ALA A 100 2.45 -0.50 -15.19
N GLU A 101 1.14 -0.53 -14.95
CA GLU A 101 0.14 0.26 -15.69
C GLU A 101 0.18 1.75 -15.30
N LEU A 102 0.78 2.09 -14.14
CA LEU A 102 0.87 3.45 -13.61
C LEU A 102 2.06 4.22 -14.22
N ALA A 103 2.08 4.38 -15.53
CA ALA A 103 3.24 4.83 -16.30
C ALA A 103 3.83 6.20 -15.90
N THR A 104 3.05 7.09 -15.28
CA THR A 104 3.47 8.44 -14.86
C THR A 104 3.73 8.53 -13.36
N CYS A 105 3.56 7.43 -12.64
CA CYS A 105 3.77 7.32 -11.20
C CYS A 105 5.12 6.64 -10.95
N ASP A 106 5.95 7.23 -10.10
CA ASP A 106 7.16 6.56 -9.64
C ASP A 106 6.76 5.47 -8.65
N VAL A 107 6.88 4.19 -9.04
CA VAL A 107 6.51 3.07 -8.17
C VAL A 107 7.75 2.34 -7.66
N THR A 108 7.87 2.23 -6.34
CA THR A 108 8.84 1.35 -5.67
C THR A 108 8.12 0.23 -4.95
N LEU A 109 8.31 -1.01 -5.41
CA LEU A 109 7.77 -2.21 -4.74
C LEU A 109 8.85 -2.83 -3.83
N PHE A 110 8.54 -2.97 -2.55
CA PHE A 110 9.39 -3.64 -1.57
C PHE A 110 8.89 -5.07 -1.35
N THR A 111 9.82 -6.02 -1.42
CA THR A 111 9.59 -7.40 -1.02
C THR A 111 9.98 -7.59 0.44
N THR A 112 9.17 -8.32 1.19
CA THR A 112 9.48 -8.71 2.57
C THR A 112 10.70 -9.64 2.58
N ALA A 113 11.85 -9.14 3.02
CA ALA A 113 13.08 -9.95 3.11
C ALA A 113 13.17 -10.77 4.41
N TYR A 114 12.44 -10.34 5.45
CA TYR A 114 12.40 -10.98 6.76
C TYR A 114 11.06 -10.66 7.44
N SER A 115 10.42 -11.68 8.00
CA SER A 115 9.20 -11.54 8.79
C SER A 115 9.31 -12.38 10.07
N ARG A 116 8.64 -11.92 11.14
CA ARG A 116 8.51 -12.69 12.38
C ARG A 116 7.14 -12.50 12.98
N THR A 117 6.40 -13.60 13.14
CA THR A 117 5.02 -13.59 13.63
C THR A 117 4.89 -14.47 14.87
N PHE A 118 4.24 -13.99 15.91
CA PHE A 118 3.97 -14.80 17.11
C PHE A 118 2.68 -15.59 16.94
N SER A 119 2.74 -16.91 17.11
CA SER A 119 1.58 -17.78 17.11
C SER A 119 1.13 -18.03 18.54
N ALA A 120 0.02 -17.41 18.96
CA ALA A 120 -0.55 -17.64 20.29
C ALA A 120 -1.02 -19.10 20.50
N TRP A 121 -1.38 -19.81 19.43
CA TRP A 121 -1.81 -21.21 19.49
C TRP A 121 -0.67 -22.18 19.80
N LYS A 122 0.53 -21.84 19.35
CA LYS A 122 1.74 -22.66 19.51
C LYS A 122 2.70 -22.09 20.56
N GLU A 123 2.39 -20.92 21.09
CA GLU A 123 3.24 -20.12 21.98
C GLU A 123 4.68 -19.92 21.45
N GLU A 124 4.83 -19.83 20.12
CA GLU A 124 6.14 -19.76 19.45
C GLU A 124 6.20 -18.64 18.40
N TRP A 125 7.43 -18.27 18.01
CA TRP A 125 7.67 -17.37 16.88
C TRP A 125 7.86 -18.18 15.60
N VAL A 126 7.10 -17.82 14.56
CA VAL A 126 7.33 -18.24 13.18
C VAL A 126 8.20 -17.18 12.51
N VAL A 127 9.33 -17.58 11.93
CA VAL A 127 10.30 -16.70 11.29
C VAL A 127 10.41 -17.10 9.82
N GLU A 128 10.33 -16.14 8.91
CA GLU A 128 10.52 -16.35 7.48
C GLU A 128 11.57 -15.37 6.93
N GLY A 129 12.37 -15.84 5.97
CA GLY A 129 13.45 -15.06 5.37
C GLY A 129 14.71 -14.96 6.25
N SER A 130 15.60 -14.02 5.91
CA SER A 130 16.87 -13.83 6.62
C SER A 130 17.38 -12.40 6.45
N LEU A 131 17.84 -11.78 7.54
CA LEU A 131 18.54 -10.50 7.47
C LEU A 131 19.97 -10.74 6.98
N LYS A 132 20.26 -10.37 5.73
CA LYS A 132 21.63 -10.24 5.24
C LYS A 132 22.07 -8.80 5.52
N ILE A 133 22.73 -8.61 6.66
CA ILE A 133 23.32 -7.32 7.07
C ILE A 133 24.78 -7.30 6.62
#